data_AF-A0A813C8P7-F1
#
_entry.id   AF-A0A813C8P7-F1
#
_cell.length_a   1.000
_cell.length_b   1.000
_cell.length_c   1.000
_cell.angle_alpha   90.00
_cell.angle_beta   90.00
_cell.angle_gamma   90.00
#
_symmetry.space_group_name_H-M   'P 1'
#
loop_
_entity.id
_entity.type
_entity.pdbx_description
1 polymer ?
#
loop_
_entity_poly.entity_id
_entity_poly.type
_entity_poly.pdbx_seq_one_letter_code
_entity_poly.pdbx_strand_id
1 'polypeptide(L)'
;EKPPTAEEVEEFLRHNKVDERAAQDLRECPPEVQKRVLTRGDLNSARNPSAAVLVRIRDARVEDKPQRGRTASRPMGLPSSSEVNGYIKANGVNEVAAQALRSCSPTVKRTVLSSGDVIGAFDPSAALLAKIKDVRAGGTGSINLASMGMMPSMPSATDIDAFVEYNDLDESAEAQLRACPPYVIALVLGKGDLRGTRNPSSVVLSRIREAKVGGEKRAV
;
A
#
# COMPACT_ATOMS: atom_id res chain seq x y z
N GLU A 1 -27.57 26.24 4.32
CA GLU A 1 -28.00 25.19 5.28
C GLU A 1 -27.64 25.63 6.69
N LYS A 2 -28.41 25.23 7.71
CA LYS A 2 -28.23 25.72 9.09
C LYS A 2 -27.14 24.90 9.80
N PRO A 3 -26.15 25.53 10.46
CA PRO A 3 -25.19 24.82 11.29
C PRO A 3 -25.90 24.21 12.51
N PRO A 4 -25.45 23.05 13.02
CA PRO A 4 -26.02 22.47 14.22
C PRO A 4 -25.82 23.40 15.41
N THR A 5 -26.82 23.49 16.29
CA THR A 5 -26.70 24.28 17.51
C THR A 5 -25.90 23.50 18.57
N ALA A 6 -25.33 24.22 19.54
CA ALA A 6 -24.62 23.59 20.65
C ALA A 6 -25.51 22.60 21.43
N GLU A 7 -26.82 22.91 21.53
CA GLU A 7 -27.81 22.05 22.18
C GLU A 7 -28.00 20.71 21.46
N GLU A 8 -28.02 20.70 20.13
CA GLU A 8 -28.13 19.46 19.33
C GLU A 8 -26.90 18.56 19.52
N VAL A 9 -25.71 19.17 19.62
CA VAL A 9 -24.47 18.44 19.90
C VAL A 9 -24.48 17.85 21.31
N GLU A 10 -24.93 18.61 22.32
CA GLU A 10 -25.02 18.13 23.70
C GLU A 10 -26.06 17.02 23.88
N GLU A 11 -27.21 17.14 23.22
CA GLU A 11 -28.24 16.11 23.24
C GLU A 11 -27.71 14.80 22.66
N PHE A 12 -27.01 14.86 21.52
CA PHE A 12 -26.39 13.70 20.89
C PHE A 12 -25.34 13.03 21.79
N LEU A 13 -24.46 13.82 22.41
CA LEU A 13 -23.40 13.32 23.30
C LEU A 13 -23.99 12.65 24.56
N ARG A 14 -25.03 13.26 25.14
CA ARG A 14 -25.73 12.74 26.31
C ARG A 14 -26.52 11.47 25.98
N HIS A 15 -27.22 11.46 24.84
CA HIS A 15 -28.00 10.30 24.39
C HIS A 15 -27.11 9.07 24.18
N ASN A 16 -25.94 9.28 23.58
CA ASN A 16 -25.01 8.21 23.24
C ASN A 16 -24.00 7.86 24.34
N LYS A 17 -24.09 8.49 25.52
CA LYS A 17 -23.19 8.26 26.68
C LYS A 17 -21.70 8.34 26.31
N VAL A 18 -21.34 9.40 25.60
CA VAL A 18 -19.97 9.65 25.13
C VAL A 18 -19.13 10.20 26.29
N ASP A 19 -17.88 9.74 26.41
CA ASP A 19 -16.95 10.21 27.44
C ASP A 19 -16.60 11.69 27.25
N GLU A 20 -16.31 12.41 28.34
CA GLU A 20 -16.05 13.85 28.33
C GLU A 20 -14.92 14.24 27.36
N ARG A 21 -13.89 13.41 27.23
CA ARG A 21 -12.79 13.64 26.29
C ARG A 21 -13.25 13.62 24.82
N ALA A 22 -14.10 12.67 24.45
CA ALA A 22 -14.63 12.58 23.09
C ALA A 22 -15.72 13.63 22.83
N ALA A 23 -16.46 14.01 23.87
CA ALA A 23 -17.41 15.12 23.85
C ALA A 23 -16.69 16.46 23.60
N GLN A 24 -15.59 16.72 24.30
CA GLN A 24 -14.75 17.89 24.08
C GLN A 24 -14.22 17.95 22.64
N ASP A 25 -13.69 16.84 22.13
CA ASP A 25 -13.20 16.78 20.75
C ASP A 25 -14.29 17.13 19.72
N LEU A 26 -15.56 16.75 19.95
CA LEU A 26 -16.68 17.12 19.09
C LEU A 26 -17.05 18.60 19.21
N ARG A 27 -17.05 19.15 20.43
CA ARG A 27 -17.34 20.58 20.69
C ARG A 27 -16.29 21.50 20.06
N GLU A 28 -15.02 21.10 20.05
CA GLU A 28 -13.92 21.84 19.45
C GLU A 28 -13.85 21.70 17.91
N CYS A 29 -14.72 20.88 17.30
CA CYS A 29 -14.80 20.75 15.85
C CYS A 29 -15.52 21.95 15.19
N PRO A 30 -15.18 22.26 13.92
CA PRO A 30 -15.97 23.20 13.11
C PRO A 30 -17.45 22.76 12.97
N PRO A 31 -18.39 23.69 12.76
CA PRO A 31 -19.83 23.38 12.65
C PRO A 31 -20.14 22.39 11.53
N GLU A 32 -19.40 22.44 10.42
CA GLU A 32 -19.53 21.49 9.30
C GLU A 32 -19.17 20.05 9.70
N VAL A 33 -18.14 19.89 10.53
CA VAL A 33 -17.71 18.58 11.04
C VAL A 33 -18.72 18.05 12.05
N GLN A 34 -19.21 18.90 12.96
CA GLN A 34 -20.26 18.55 13.91
C GLN A 34 -21.52 18.07 13.17
N LYS A 35 -21.94 18.79 12.12
CA LYS A 35 -23.09 18.43 11.28
C LYS A 35 -22.93 17.05 10.68
N ARG A 36 -21.76 16.74 10.11
CA ARG A 36 -21.49 15.43 9.49
C ARG A 36 -21.54 14.29 10.52
N VAL A 37 -21.03 14.52 11.73
CA VAL A 37 -21.09 13.54 12.82
C VAL A 37 -22.54 13.28 13.25
N LEU A 38 -23.34 14.34 13.41
CA LEU A 38 -24.77 14.27 13.75
C LEU A 38 -25.60 13.60 12.63
N THR A 39 -25.32 13.93 11.38
CA THR A 39 -26.02 13.37 10.20
C THR A 39 -25.84 11.86 10.07
N ARG A 40 -24.74 11.30 10.61
CA ARG A 40 -24.51 9.84 10.64
C ARG A 40 -25.42 9.10 11.63
N GLY A 41 -26.24 9.80 12.41
CA GLY A 41 -27.23 9.23 13.33
C GLY A 41 -26.62 8.66 14.60
N ASP A 42 -27.39 7.86 15.35
CA ASP A 42 -26.98 7.36 16.66
C ASP A 42 -25.78 6.41 16.64
N LEU A 43 -25.18 6.22 17.82
CA LEU A 43 -24.02 5.35 18.08
C LEU A 43 -24.41 4.09 18.85
N ASN A 44 -25.70 3.81 19.00
CA ASN A 44 -26.22 2.64 19.73
C ASN A 44 -25.73 1.29 19.16
N SER A 45 -25.33 1.25 17.88
CA SER A 45 -24.72 0.06 17.27
C SER A 45 -23.24 -0.11 17.58
N ALA A 46 -22.57 0.90 18.17
CA ALA A 46 -21.15 0.87 18.44
C ALA A 46 -20.85 0.22 19.80
N ARG A 47 -19.87 -0.70 19.80
CA ARG A 47 -19.38 -1.34 21.04
C ARG A 47 -18.77 -0.35 22.03
N ASN A 48 -18.29 0.79 21.53
CA ASN A 48 -17.82 1.91 22.32
C ASN A 48 -18.23 3.22 21.61
N PRO A 49 -19.24 3.96 22.14
CA PRO A 49 -19.74 5.17 21.50
C PRO A 49 -18.69 6.27 21.44
N SER A 50 -17.84 6.43 22.45
CA SER A 50 -16.75 7.41 22.48
C SER A 50 -15.74 7.19 21.37
N ALA A 51 -15.30 5.94 21.17
CA ALA A 51 -14.39 5.60 20.07
C ALA A 51 -15.05 5.83 18.70
N ALA A 52 -16.35 5.53 18.59
CA ALA A 52 -17.08 5.73 17.35
C ALA A 52 -17.27 7.21 17.01
N VAL A 53 -17.50 8.10 17.98
CA VAL A 53 -17.49 9.57 17.77
C VAL A 53 -16.14 10.03 17.24
N LEU A 54 -15.05 9.62 17.88
CA LEU A 54 -13.70 10.04 17.47
C LEU A 54 -13.37 9.61 16.04
N VAL A 55 -13.77 8.39 15.65
CA VAL A 55 -13.62 7.91 14.27
C VAL A 55 -14.47 8.74 13.30
N ARG A 56 -15.72 9.06 13.67
CA ARG A 56 -16.60 9.90 12.83
C ARG A 56 -16.07 11.33 12.68
N ILE A 57 -15.54 11.93 13.75
CA ILE A 57 -14.88 13.24 13.70
C ILE A 57 -13.69 13.18 12.74
N ARG A 58 -12.85 12.14 12.84
CA ARG A 58 -11.70 11.96 11.96
C ARG A 58 -12.15 11.85 10.50
N ASP A 59 -13.15 11.03 10.21
CA ASP A 59 -13.67 10.87 8.85
C ASP A 59 -14.28 12.18 8.32
N ALA A 60 -15.06 12.90 9.14
CA ALA A 60 -15.68 14.17 8.77
C ALA A 60 -14.64 15.27 8.51
N ARG A 61 -13.50 15.28 9.22
CA ARG A 61 -12.35 16.15 8.96
C ARG A 61 -11.60 15.77 7.68
N VAL A 62 -11.56 14.50 7.32
CA VAL A 62 -10.92 14.01 6.09
C VAL A 62 -11.77 14.33 4.85
N GLU A 63 -13.10 14.29 4.98
CA GLU A 63 -14.03 14.63 3.89
C GLU A 63 -14.01 16.12 3.49
N ASP A 64 -13.46 17.01 4.32
CA ASP A 64 -13.28 18.44 4.00
C ASP A 64 -12.05 18.73 3.14
N LYS A 65 -11.16 17.73 2.98
CA LYS A 65 -10.09 17.76 1.98
C LYS A 65 -10.59 17.05 0.73
N PRO A 66 -10.42 17.60 -0.49
CA PRO A 66 -10.77 16.89 -1.71
C PRO A 66 -10.05 15.54 -1.70
N GLN A 67 -10.87 14.48 -1.75
CA GLN A 67 -10.54 13.09 -1.55
C GLN A 67 -9.17 12.69 -2.08
N ARG A 68 -8.29 12.27 -1.17
CA ARG A 68 -7.22 11.34 -1.48
C ARG A 68 -7.34 10.16 -0.52
N GLY A 69 -7.82 9.04 -1.07
CA GLY A 69 -7.67 7.71 -0.50
C GLY A 69 -8.70 7.32 0.56
N ARG A 70 -9.88 6.86 0.14
CA ARG A 70 -10.50 5.67 0.73
C ARG A 70 -11.17 4.85 -0.36
N THR A 71 -10.65 3.63 -0.48
CA THR A 71 -11.12 2.49 -1.26
C THR A 71 -12.60 2.20 -1.00
N ALA A 72 -13.45 2.44 -1.98
CA ALA A 72 -14.76 1.78 -2.09
C ALA A 72 -15.19 1.78 -3.57
N SER A 73 -15.12 0.61 -4.18
CA SER A 73 -16.03 0.11 -5.22
C SER A 73 -16.65 1.15 -6.16
N ARG A 74 -15.96 1.48 -7.27
CA ARG A 74 -16.64 2.01 -8.46
C ARG A 74 -16.55 0.99 -9.62
N PRO A 75 -17.67 0.72 -10.32
CA PRO A 75 -17.70 -0.19 -11.46
C PRO A 75 -17.02 0.45 -12.68
N MET A 76 -16.60 -0.41 -13.61
CA MET A 76 -15.80 -0.13 -14.82
C MET A 76 -16.14 1.18 -15.57
N GLY A 77 -15.28 2.19 -15.44
CA GLY A 77 -15.10 3.26 -16.45
C GLY A 77 -13.75 3.11 -17.15
N LEU A 78 -13.62 3.60 -18.39
CA LEU A 78 -12.32 3.81 -19.03
C LEU A 78 -11.56 4.90 -18.25
N PRO A 79 -10.25 4.73 -17.96
CA PRO A 79 -9.47 5.77 -17.31
C PRO A 79 -9.43 7.01 -18.21
N SER A 80 -9.96 8.11 -17.72
CA SER A 80 -9.95 9.41 -18.40
C SER A 80 -8.54 10.00 -18.38
N SER A 81 -8.23 10.84 -19.37
CA SER A 81 -6.95 11.56 -19.44
C SER A 81 -6.69 12.43 -18.20
N SER A 82 -7.75 12.87 -17.51
CA SER A 82 -7.67 13.63 -16.26
C SER A 82 -7.18 12.78 -15.09
N GLU A 83 -7.63 11.53 -14.98
CA GLU A 83 -7.17 10.59 -13.93
C GLU A 83 -5.70 10.22 -14.11
N VAL A 84 -5.27 10.03 -15.36
CA VAL A 84 -3.86 9.75 -15.69
C VAL A 84 -2.97 10.95 -15.33
N ASN A 85 -3.37 12.17 -15.70
CA ASN A 85 -2.63 13.39 -15.35
C ASN A 85 -2.64 13.67 -13.84
N GLY A 86 -3.75 13.37 -13.16
CA GLY A 86 -3.87 13.43 -11.71
C GLY A 86 -2.88 12.52 -11.03
N TYR A 87 -2.77 11.27 -11.46
CA TYR A 87 -1.80 10.29 -10.97
C TYR A 87 -0.35 10.71 -11.24
N ILE A 88 -0.06 11.26 -12.42
CA ILE A 88 1.28 11.77 -12.78
C ILE A 88 1.70 12.89 -11.82
N LYS A 89 0.83 13.88 -11.60
CA LYS A 89 1.09 15.00 -10.70
C LYS A 89 1.16 14.57 -9.23
N ALA A 90 0.32 13.60 -8.86
CA ALA A 90 0.25 13.00 -7.55
C ALA A 90 1.54 12.30 -7.11
N ASN A 91 2.22 11.66 -8.06
CA ASN A 91 3.38 10.81 -7.83
C ASN A 91 4.71 11.50 -8.16
N GLY A 92 4.68 12.70 -8.77
CA GLY A 92 5.90 13.44 -9.13
C GLY A 92 6.77 12.72 -10.17
N VAL A 93 6.13 11.95 -11.06
CA VAL A 93 6.84 11.20 -12.11
C VAL A 93 7.30 12.11 -13.25
N ASN A 94 8.47 11.81 -13.81
CA ASN A 94 9.05 12.57 -14.91
C ASN A 94 8.22 12.44 -16.21
N GLU A 95 8.53 13.31 -17.19
CA GLU A 95 7.79 13.37 -18.45
C GLU A 95 7.89 12.08 -19.27
N VAL A 96 9.01 11.36 -19.16
CA VAL A 96 9.25 10.09 -19.85
C VAL A 96 8.31 8.98 -19.33
N ALA A 97 8.21 8.83 -18.01
CA ALA A 97 7.31 7.87 -17.38
C ALA A 97 5.83 8.27 -17.56
N ALA A 98 5.55 9.57 -17.51
CA ALA A 98 4.23 10.12 -17.81
C ALA A 98 3.80 9.79 -19.25
N GLN A 99 4.69 9.95 -20.22
CA GLN A 99 4.42 9.63 -21.62
C GLN A 99 4.21 8.12 -21.82
N ALA A 100 5.01 7.29 -21.16
CA ALA A 100 4.83 5.84 -21.18
C ALA A 100 3.46 5.42 -20.66
N LEU A 101 2.96 6.03 -19.57
CA LEU A 101 1.62 5.78 -19.05
C LEU A 101 0.54 6.25 -20.03
N ARG A 102 0.71 7.43 -20.67
CA ARG A 102 -0.24 7.98 -21.65
C ARG A 102 -0.32 7.16 -22.93
N SER A 103 0.78 6.56 -23.40
CA SER A 103 0.80 5.71 -24.60
C SER A 103 0.28 4.29 -24.37
N CYS A 104 0.06 3.88 -23.12
CA CYS A 104 -0.45 2.55 -22.80
C CYS A 104 -1.94 2.37 -23.11
N SER A 105 -2.36 1.11 -23.27
CA SER A 105 -3.77 0.75 -23.46
C SER A 105 -4.63 1.12 -22.25
N PRO A 106 -5.94 1.37 -22.43
CA PRO A 106 -6.84 1.71 -21.33
C PRO A 106 -6.85 0.67 -20.19
N THR A 107 -6.68 -0.61 -20.52
CA THR A 107 -6.58 -1.69 -19.53
C THR A 107 -5.33 -1.56 -18.67
N VAL A 108 -4.17 -1.30 -19.29
CA VAL A 108 -2.90 -1.13 -18.57
C VAL A 108 -2.94 0.10 -17.67
N LYS A 109 -3.45 1.23 -18.20
CA LYS A 109 -3.65 2.46 -17.42
C LYS A 109 -4.51 2.19 -16.19
N ARG A 110 -5.62 1.46 -16.35
CA ARG A 110 -6.52 1.15 -15.24
C ARG A 110 -5.84 0.31 -14.18
N THR A 111 -5.13 -0.75 -14.57
CA THR A 111 -4.41 -1.59 -13.59
C THR A 111 -3.36 -0.77 -12.85
N VAL A 112 -2.57 0.05 -13.55
CA VAL A 112 -1.55 0.91 -12.92
C VAL A 112 -2.18 1.90 -11.93
N LEU A 113 -3.28 2.56 -12.31
CA LEU A 113 -4.03 3.49 -11.45
C LEU A 113 -4.68 2.78 -10.24
N SER A 114 -5.18 1.56 -10.44
CA SER A 114 -5.80 0.74 -9.37
C SER A 114 -4.78 0.11 -8.42
N SER A 115 -3.55 -0.12 -8.88
CA SER A 115 -2.48 -0.74 -8.07
C SER A 115 -1.88 0.21 -7.02
N GLY A 116 -2.47 1.39 -6.80
CA GLY A 116 -2.04 2.36 -5.79
C GLY A 116 -0.95 3.33 -6.24
N ASP A 117 -0.77 4.39 -5.47
CA ASP A 117 0.28 5.41 -5.65
C ASP A 117 1.68 4.79 -5.51
N VAL A 118 2.64 5.25 -6.30
CA VAL A 118 4.08 4.94 -6.20
C VAL A 118 4.83 5.93 -5.29
N ILE A 119 4.09 6.72 -4.50
CA ILE A 119 4.64 7.68 -3.54
C ILE A 119 5.39 6.90 -2.45
N GLY A 120 6.72 7.07 -2.40
CA GLY A 120 7.60 6.40 -1.45
C GLY A 120 8.63 5.45 -2.10
N ALA A 121 8.55 5.20 -3.40
CA ALA A 121 9.63 4.54 -4.13
C ALA A 121 10.85 5.46 -4.30
N PHE A 122 12.07 4.89 -4.29
CA PHE A 122 13.34 5.61 -4.45
C PHE A 122 13.38 6.48 -5.72
N ASP A 123 12.75 6.00 -6.79
CA ASP A 123 12.36 6.82 -7.95
C ASP A 123 10.92 6.46 -8.37
N PRO A 124 9.95 7.37 -8.21
CA PRO A 124 8.57 7.13 -8.63
C PRO A 124 8.47 6.90 -10.14
N SER A 125 9.39 7.45 -10.95
CA SER A 125 9.41 7.31 -12.40
C SER A 125 9.81 5.90 -12.82
N ALA A 126 10.88 5.36 -12.22
CA ALA A 126 11.28 3.97 -12.41
C ALA A 126 10.23 2.98 -11.90
N ALA A 127 9.61 3.26 -10.74
CA ALA A 127 8.55 2.43 -10.19
C ALA A 127 7.31 2.38 -11.09
N LEU A 128 6.93 3.51 -11.69
CA LEU A 128 5.84 3.58 -12.66
C LEU A 128 6.17 2.77 -13.93
N LEU A 129 7.39 2.87 -14.45
CA LEU A 129 7.81 2.14 -15.64
C LEU A 129 7.88 0.63 -15.41
N ALA A 130 8.40 0.19 -14.26
CA ALA A 130 8.39 -1.22 -13.86
C ALA A 130 6.95 -1.75 -13.76
N LYS A 131 6.07 -1.01 -13.10
CA LYS A 131 4.65 -1.37 -12.97
C LYS A 131 3.93 -1.47 -14.32
N ILE A 132 4.19 -0.54 -15.23
CA ILE A 132 3.65 -0.61 -16.60
C ILE A 132 4.15 -1.87 -17.32
N LYS A 133 5.43 -2.20 -17.16
CA LYS A 133 6.06 -3.38 -17.77
C LYS A 133 5.47 -4.68 -17.23
N ASP A 134 5.26 -4.78 -15.91
CA ASP A 134 4.67 -5.96 -15.26
C ASP A 134 3.23 -6.20 -15.69
N VAL A 135 2.44 -5.13 -15.79
CA VAL A 135 1.06 -5.19 -16.28
C VAL A 135 1.02 -5.58 -17.77
N ARG A 136 1.97 -5.09 -18.59
CA ARG A 136 2.12 -5.50 -19.99
C ARG A 136 2.57 -6.94 -20.16
N ALA A 137 3.39 -7.45 -19.25
CA ALA A 137 3.88 -8.82 -19.22
C ALA A 137 2.85 -9.83 -18.70
N GLY A 138 1.67 -9.38 -18.27
CA GLY A 138 0.56 -10.24 -17.83
C GLY A 138 0.49 -10.49 -16.31
N GLY A 139 1.19 -9.71 -15.49
CA GLY A 139 1.27 -9.93 -14.04
C GLY A 139 0.20 -9.19 -13.23
N THR A 140 -0.99 -9.78 -13.07
CA THR A 140 -1.82 -9.53 -11.88
C THR A 140 -1.28 -10.40 -10.74
N GLY A 141 -0.37 -9.85 -9.93
CA GLY A 141 0.28 -10.56 -8.82
C GLY A 141 -0.16 -10.11 -7.42
N SER A 142 -1.47 -10.12 -7.14
CA SER A 142 -2.00 -10.12 -5.77
C SER A 142 -3.23 -11.02 -5.70
N ILE A 143 -3.06 -12.28 -6.10
CA ILE A 143 -3.93 -13.38 -5.67
C ILE A 143 -3.00 -14.54 -5.31
N ASN A 144 -3.16 -15.05 -4.09
CA ASN A 144 -2.50 -16.25 -3.59
C ASN A 144 -2.69 -17.41 -4.58
N LEU A 145 -1.59 -17.90 -5.16
CA LEU A 145 -1.57 -19.15 -5.93
C LEU A 145 -0.47 -20.07 -5.37
N ALA A 146 -0.61 -20.43 -4.10
CA ALA A 146 0.14 -21.53 -3.48
C ALA A 146 -0.27 -22.92 -4.01
N SER A 147 -0.85 -23.00 -5.21
CA SER A 147 -1.38 -24.22 -5.80
C SER A 147 -1.20 -24.20 -7.31
N MET A 148 -0.33 -25.10 -7.79
CA MET A 148 -0.05 -25.46 -9.19
C MET A 148 1.18 -24.80 -9.86
N GLY A 149 2.34 -25.38 -9.58
CA GLY A 149 3.10 -26.07 -10.64
C GLY A 149 3.78 -25.24 -11.73
N MET A 150 4.04 -23.95 -11.54
CA MET A 150 4.90 -23.18 -12.45
C MET A 150 6.24 -22.91 -11.76
N MET A 151 7.33 -23.36 -12.40
CA MET A 151 8.68 -23.14 -11.89
C MET A 151 8.89 -21.64 -11.66
N PRO A 152 9.51 -21.23 -10.53
CA PRO A 152 9.80 -19.83 -10.29
C PRO A 152 10.65 -19.31 -11.45
N SER A 153 10.20 -18.23 -12.08
CA SER A 153 11.00 -17.46 -13.02
C SER A 153 12.37 -17.21 -12.39
N MET A 154 13.43 -17.62 -13.10
CA MET A 154 14.80 -17.54 -12.62
C MET A 154 15.08 -16.11 -12.13
N PRO A 155 15.61 -15.94 -10.90
CA PRO A 155 15.95 -14.62 -10.40
C PRO A 155 17.00 -14.00 -11.32
N SER A 156 16.69 -12.81 -11.82
CA SER A 156 17.58 -12.01 -12.66
C SER A 156 18.58 -11.24 -11.80
N ALA A 157 19.67 -10.75 -12.41
CA ALA A 157 20.65 -9.92 -11.69
C ALA A 157 19.99 -8.70 -11.01
N THR A 158 18.99 -8.11 -11.66
CA THR A 158 18.20 -7.00 -11.13
C THR A 158 17.44 -7.35 -9.84
N ASP A 159 16.97 -8.60 -9.70
CA ASP A 159 16.27 -9.04 -8.50
C ASP A 159 17.22 -9.18 -7.30
N ILE A 160 18.47 -9.55 -7.57
CA ILE A 160 19.53 -9.64 -6.57
C ILE A 160 19.91 -8.23 -6.11
N ASP A 161 20.09 -7.30 -7.05
CA ASP A 161 20.45 -5.91 -6.77
C ASP A 161 19.38 -5.22 -5.92
N ALA A 162 18.11 -5.38 -6.31
CA ALA A 162 16.97 -4.88 -5.54
C ALA A 162 16.92 -5.49 -4.14
N PHE A 163 17.21 -6.78 -3.97
CA PHE A 163 17.23 -7.43 -2.65
C PHE A 163 18.39 -6.95 -1.77
N VAL A 164 19.57 -6.74 -2.36
CA VAL A 164 20.77 -6.23 -1.67
C VAL A 164 20.53 -4.81 -1.18
N GLU A 165 20.06 -3.92 -2.07
CA GLU A 165 19.77 -2.53 -1.75
C GLU A 165 18.61 -2.41 -0.75
N TYR A 166 17.55 -3.20 -0.93
CA TYR A 166 16.41 -3.15 -0.03
C TYR A 166 16.78 -3.60 1.39
N ASN A 167 17.69 -4.55 1.57
CA ASN A 167 18.05 -5.08 2.88
C ASN A 167 19.34 -4.48 3.46
N ASP A 168 19.94 -3.48 2.79
CA ASP A 168 21.24 -2.88 3.15
C ASP A 168 22.31 -3.95 3.42
N LEU A 169 22.44 -4.92 2.49
CA LEU A 169 23.46 -5.97 2.62
C LEU A 169 24.85 -5.42 2.34
N ASP A 170 25.83 -5.95 3.08
CA ASP A 170 27.24 -5.68 2.82
C ASP A 170 27.74 -6.37 1.54
N GLU A 171 28.81 -5.82 0.98
CA GLU A 171 29.45 -6.30 -0.25
C GLU A 171 29.84 -7.79 -0.16
N SER A 172 30.19 -8.26 1.04
CA SER A 172 30.50 -9.66 1.31
C SER A 172 29.27 -10.58 1.17
N ALA A 173 28.12 -10.20 1.73
CA ALA A 173 26.89 -10.98 1.60
C ALA A 173 26.33 -10.94 0.17
N GLU A 174 26.43 -9.80 -0.52
CA GLU A 174 26.08 -9.67 -1.94
C GLU A 174 26.93 -10.61 -2.81
N ALA A 175 28.25 -10.56 -2.67
CA ALA A 175 29.17 -11.40 -3.44
C ALA A 175 28.86 -12.90 -3.23
N GLN A 176 28.57 -13.30 -1.99
CA GLN A 176 28.20 -14.68 -1.68
C GLN A 176 26.82 -15.07 -2.23
N LEU A 177 25.85 -14.14 -2.27
CA LEU A 177 24.54 -14.38 -2.86
C LEU A 177 24.65 -14.55 -4.38
N ARG A 178 25.42 -13.68 -5.06
CA ARG A 178 25.67 -13.77 -6.52
C ARG A 178 26.48 -15.00 -6.93
N ALA A 179 27.40 -15.47 -6.09
CA ALA A 179 28.17 -16.67 -6.34
C ALA A 179 27.35 -17.97 -6.19
N CYS A 180 26.11 -17.90 -5.73
CA CYS A 180 25.27 -19.08 -5.55
C CYS A 180 24.50 -19.47 -6.83
N PRO A 181 24.12 -20.76 -6.96
CA PRO A 181 23.26 -21.20 -8.05
C PRO A 181 21.90 -20.47 -8.06
N PRO A 182 21.28 -20.27 -9.22
CA PRO A 182 20.01 -19.54 -9.35
C PRO A 182 18.87 -20.08 -8.47
N TYR A 183 18.83 -21.40 -8.24
CA TYR A 183 17.82 -22.00 -7.36
C TYR A 183 18.02 -21.62 -5.89
N VAL A 184 19.26 -21.46 -5.43
CA VAL A 184 19.58 -21.02 -4.07
C VAL A 184 19.18 -19.57 -3.89
N ILE A 185 19.48 -18.73 -4.88
CA ILE A 185 19.08 -17.32 -4.91
C ILE A 185 17.54 -17.23 -4.83
N ALA A 186 16.82 -18.01 -5.64
CA ALA A 186 15.35 -18.02 -5.62
C ALA A 186 14.78 -18.40 -4.25
N LEU A 187 15.39 -19.36 -3.55
CA LEU A 187 14.99 -19.76 -2.19
C LEU A 187 15.27 -18.66 -1.15
N VAL A 188 16.39 -17.96 -1.28
CA VAL A 188 16.76 -16.87 -0.37
C VAL A 188 15.82 -15.68 -0.54
N LEU A 189 15.55 -15.28 -1.79
CA LEU A 189 14.62 -14.19 -2.13
C LEU A 189 13.18 -14.58 -1.76
N GLY A 190 12.79 -15.82 -2.01
CA GLY A 190 11.45 -16.34 -1.69
C GLY A 190 11.13 -16.43 -0.19
N LYS A 191 12.14 -16.37 0.68
CA LYS A 191 11.95 -16.29 2.15
C LYS A 191 11.53 -14.90 2.63
N GLY A 192 11.41 -13.92 1.73
CA GLY A 192 10.97 -12.57 2.05
C GLY A 192 12.09 -11.66 2.54
N ASP A 193 11.72 -10.47 3.00
CA ASP A 193 12.65 -9.43 3.43
C ASP A 193 13.33 -9.73 4.77
N LEU A 194 14.34 -8.90 5.08
CA LEU A 194 15.22 -9.00 6.24
C LEU A 194 15.24 -7.72 7.08
N ARG A 195 14.43 -6.72 6.69
CA ARG A 195 14.27 -5.48 7.45
C ARG A 195 13.71 -5.77 8.84
N GLY A 196 14.29 -5.12 9.85
CA GLY A 196 13.95 -5.35 11.27
C GLY A 196 14.75 -6.48 11.94
N THR A 197 15.60 -7.20 11.20
CA THR A 197 16.57 -8.12 11.81
C THR A 197 17.78 -7.36 12.34
N ARG A 198 18.44 -7.89 13.37
CA ARG A 198 19.58 -7.25 14.03
C ARG A 198 20.81 -7.13 13.12
N ASN A 199 20.94 -8.01 12.13
CA ASN A 199 21.98 -7.96 11.11
C ASN A 199 21.52 -8.72 9.84
N PRO A 200 21.04 -8.01 8.80
CA PRO A 200 20.48 -8.63 7.59
C PRO A 200 21.51 -9.44 6.81
N SER A 201 22.77 -8.97 6.71
CA SER A 201 23.88 -9.71 6.10
C SER A 201 24.09 -11.09 6.69
N SER A 202 24.12 -11.19 8.03
CA SER A 202 24.28 -12.47 8.73
C SER A 202 23.10 -13.41 8.47
N VAL A 203 21.88 -12.87 8.39
CA VAL A 203 20.67 -13.65 8.13
C VAL A 203 20.62 -14.15 6.68
N VAL A 204 21.04 -13.35 5.68
CA VAL A 204 21.20 -13.82 4.29
C VAL A 204 22.16 -14.99 4.23
N LEU A 205 23.33 -14.86 4.87
CA LEU A 205 24.34 -15.92 4.87
C LEU A 205 23.83 -17.21 5.53
N SER A 206 23.03 -17.09 6.60
CA SER A 206 22.33 -18.25 7.20
C SER A 206 21.33 -18.86 6.22
N ARG A 207 20.52 -18.04 5.54
CA ARG A 207 19.54 -18.50 4.54
C ARG A 207 20.20 -19.18 3.35
N ILE A 208 21.34 -18.68 2.86
CA ILE A 208 22.14 -19.29 1.79
C ILE A 208 22.63 -20.68 2.24
N ARG A 209 23.16 -20.79 3.47
CA ARG A 209 23.64 -22.06 4.02
C ARG A 209 22.49 -23.07 4.16
N GLU A 210 21.34 -22.65 4.68
CA GLU A 210 20.14 -23.47 4.78
C GLU A 210 19.60 -23.92 3.41
N ALA A 211 19.63 -23.03 2.41
CA ALA A 211 19.16 -23.35 1.06
C ALA A 211 20.08 -24.36 0.36
N LYS A 212 21.40 -24.30 0.59
CA LYS A 212 22.35 -25.32 0.10
C LYS A 212 22.09 -26.68 0.74
N VAL A 213 21.97 -26.73 2.06
CA VAL A 213 21.73 -27.99 2.81
C VAL A 213 20.33 -28.58 2.54
N GLY A 214 19.31 -27.74 2.36
CA GLY A 214 17.94 -28.16 2.07
C GLY A 214 17.72 -28.58 0.61
N GLY A 215 18.50 -28.04 -0.32
CA GLY A 215 18.51 -28.46 -1.73
C GLY A 215 19.03 -29.88 -1.92
N GLU A 216 20.07 -30.27 -1.17
CA GLU A 216 20.63 -31.62 -1.19
C GLU A 216 19.65 -32.68 -0.67
N LYS A 217 18.81 -32.35 0.32
CA LYS A 217 17.81 -33.28 0.88
C LYS A 217 16.54 -33.44 0.05
N ARG A 218 16.28 -32.54 -0.91
CA ARG A 218 15.12 -32.58 -1.81
C ARG A 218 15.42 -33.22 -3.17
N ALA A 219 16.69 -33.52 -3.45
CA ALA A 219 17.18 -34.10 -4.70
C ALA A 219 17.46 -35.62 -4.62
N VAL A 220 17.08 -36.27 -3.51
CA VAL A 220 17.18 -37.72 -3.28
C VAL A 220 15.78 -38.26 -3.00
#